data_AF-A0A165B1L0-F1
#
_entry.id   AF-A0A165B1L0-F1
#
_cell.length_a   1.000
_cell.length_b   1.000
_cell.length_c   1.000
_cell.angle_alpha   90.00
_cell.angle_beta   90.00
_cell.angle_gamma   90.00
#
_symmetry.space_group_name_H-M   'P 1'
#
loop_
_entity.id
_entity.type
_entity.pdbx_description
1 polymer ?
#
loop_
_entity_poly.entity_id
_entity_poly.type
_entity_poly.pdbx_seq_one_letter_code
_entity_poly.pdbx_strand_id
1 'polypeptide(L)'
;MASGAAASSSSSSVSNSTPLLATGDWTKNLVHLAKTAELKKHALTLQLHTAHILSAHASLDQKSKAIQDLKEQKNKLESERSRLLNCLREVNEDRDKTDILEVTLSKECTDLRQKIQAITDGDYASAKADVDRLRQELGQPPLPSLQSTLEEKSAQYLKELRLQAEKMASAPNKRVTEEASVDGQPVQKRPRGRPKGSKTNKKGKETAGAGGTPAPASASAPAGSTA
;
A
#
# COMPACT_ATOMS: atom_id res chain seq x y z
N MET A 1 19.68 44.49 -11.21
CA MET A 1 19.65 45.96 -11.13
C MET A 1 21.04 46.46 -11.49
N ALA A 2 21.10 47.41 -12.42
CA ALA A 2 22.27 47.76 -13.22
C ALA A 2 23.26 48.68 -12.50
N SER A 3 24.55 48.50 -12.81
CA SER A 3 25.70 49.29 -12.38
C SER A 3 25.58 50.77 -12.76
N GLY A 4 25.79 51.66 -11.78
CA GLY A 4 26.04 53.08 -12.01
C GLY A 4 27.54 53.35 -12.14
N ALA A 5 27.96 53.84 -13.32
CA ALA A 5 29.29 54.38 -13.55
C ALA A 5 29.30 55.87 -13.19
N ALA A 6 30.28 56.30 -12.39
CA ALA A 6 30.57 57.71 -12.17
C ALA A 6 32.03 57.97 -12.54
N ALA A 7 32.22 58.78 -13.58
CA ALA A 7 33.50 59.36 -13.97
C ALA A 7 33.76 60.60 -13.12
N SER A 8 34.98 60.75 -12.60
CA SER A 8 35.44 61.99 -11.97
C SER A 8 36.71 62.49 -12.65
N SER A 9 36.65 63.78 -12.96
CA SER A 9 37.54 64.60 -13.75
C SER A 9 38.91 64.84 -13.11
N SER A 10 39.94 64.81 -13.95
CA SER A 10 41.31 65.22 -13.69
C SER A 10 41.46 66.74 -13.51
N SER A 11 42.05 67.18 -12.40
CA SER A 11 42.64 68.51 -12.25
C SER A 11 44.12 68.39 -11.90
N SER A 12 44.95 68.79 -12.86
CA SER A 12 46.40 68.90 -12.77
C SER A 12 46.81 70.12 -11.95
N SER A 13 47.50 69.90 -10.82
CA SER A 13 48.21 70.95 -10.09
C SER A 13 49.71 70.68 -10.09
N VAL A 14 50.43 71.55 -10.80
CA VAL A 14 51.89 71.62 -10.84
C VAL A 14 52.34 72.23 -9.52
N SER A 15 53.12 71.48 -8.74
CA SER A 15 53.73 71.98 -7.50
C SER A 15 55.23 71.79 -7.54
N ASN A 16 55.92 72.89 -7.19
CA ASN A 16 57.35 73.12 -7.26
C ASN A 16 58.20 71.99 -6.67
N SER A 17 59.24 71.62 -7.42
CA SER A 17 60.33 70.75 -7.01
C SER A 17 61.33 71.50 -6.12
N THR A 18 61.06 71.54 -4.81
CA THR A 18 62.10 71.72 -3.78
C THR A 18 62.63 70.35 -3.36
N PRO A 19 63.94 70.19 -3.11
CA PRO A 19 64.47 68.91 -2.65
C PRO A 19 64.02 68.68 -1.20
N LEU A 20 62.91 67.94 -1.07
CA LEU A 20 62.40 67.38 0.18
C LEU A 20 63.43 66.37 0.71
N LEU A 21 64.41 66.88 1.48
CA LEU A 21 65.16 66.07 2.43
C LEU A 21 64.14 65.39 3.33
N ALA A 22 63.98 64.08 3.14
CA ALA A 22 63.07 63.23 3.89
C ALA A 22 63.56 63.08 5.34
N THR A 23 63.37 64.11 6.16
CA THR A 23 63.33 64.02 7.63
C THR A 23 61.98 63.44 8.07
N GLY A 24 61.60 62.31 7.50
CA GLY A 24 60.34 61.62 7.75
C GLY A 24 60.59 60.12 7.83
N ASP A 25 59.95 59.49 8.81
CA ASP A 25 60.13 58.11 9.28
C ASP A 25 59.70 57.03 8.26
N TRP A 26 60.26 57.07 7.05
CA TRP A 26 59.89 56.22 5.90
C TRP A 26 60.02 54.72 6.23
N THR A 27 61.02 54.36 7.04
CA THR A 27 61.24 53.00 7.50
C THR A 27 60.08 52.52 8.37
N LYS A 28 59.53 53.37 9.27
CA LYS A 28 58.35 53.02 10.06
C LYS A 28 57.10 52.89 9.20
N ASN A 29 56.93 53.76 8.19
CA ASN A 29 55.81 53.66 7.25
C ASN A 29 55.87 52.37 6.43
N LEU A 30 57.05 51.95 5.97
CA LEU A 30 57.22 50.69 5.25
C LEU A 30 56.89 49.48 6.14
N VAL A 31 57.40 49.45 7.37
CA VAL A 31 57.08 48.40 8.35
C VAL A 31 55.58 48.36 8.67
N HIS A 32 54.94 49.54 8.80
CA HIS A 32 53.50 49.62 9.05
C HIS A 32 52.70 49.09 7.85
N LEU A 33 53.11 49.40 6.63
CA LEU A 33 52.46 48.92 5.41
C LEU A 33 52.60 47.39 5.26
N ALA A 34 53.78 46.85 5.56
CA ALA A 34 54.02 45.39 5.59
C ALA A 34 53.12 44.69 6.62
N LYS A 35 53.08 45.20 7.87
CA LYS A 35 52.19 44.68 8.92
C LYS A 35 50.72 44.77 8.54
N THR A 36 50.32 45.85 7.88
CA THR A 36 48.95 46.03 7.38
C THR A 36 48.62 45.03 6.28
N ALA A 37 49.55 44.75 5.37
CA ALA A 37 49.37 43.73 4.32
C ALA A 37 49.26 42.33 4.93
N GLU A 38 50.11 42.00 5.90
CA GLU A 38 50.07 40.74 6.63
C GLU A 38 48.75 40.58 7.43
N LEU A 39 48.32 41.62 8.14
CA LEU A 39 47.01 41.64 8.81
C LEU A 39 45.86 41.36 7.83
N LYS A 40 45.85 42.02 6.67
CA LYS A 40 44.83 41.82 5.64
C LYS A 40 44.84 40.39 5.09
N LYS A 41 46.02 39.80 4.90
CA LYS A 41 46.16 38.39 4.52
C LYS A 41 45.51 37.48 5.56
N HIS A 42 45.85 37.65 6.84
CA HIS A 42 45.27 36.83 7.92
C HIS A 42 43.75 37.04 8.06
N ALA A 43 43.27 38.28 7.95
CA ALA A 43 41.85 38.59 7.99
C ALA A 43 41.09 37.88 6.85
N LEU A 44 41.64 37.91 5.63
CA LEU A 44 41.05 37.20 4.48
C LEU A 44 41.03 35.69 4.69
N THR A 45 42.13 35.10 5.18
CA THR A 45 42.19 33.66 5.51
C THR A 45 41.14 33.29 6.56
N LEU A 46 40.99 34.10 7.61
CA LEU A 46 39.96 33.88 8.63
C LEU A 46 38.53 33.98 8.06
N GLN A 47 38.27 34.97 7.20
CA GLN A 47 36.98 35.10 6.51
C GLN A 47 36.66 33.88 5.64
N LEU A 48 37.64 33.38 4.88
CA LEU A 48 37.48 32.18 4.05
C LEU A 48 37.19 30.94 4.91
N HIS A 49 37.94 30.73 5.99
CA HIS A 49 37.67 29.62 6.92
C HIS A 49 36.29 29.75 7.56
N THR A 50 35.89 30.96 7.95
CA THR A 50 34.55 31.22 8.51
C THR A 50 33.45 30.85 7.51
N ALA A 51 33.59 31.25 6.24
CA ALA A 51 32.65 30.89 5.18
C ALA A 51 32.58 29.36 4.98
N HIS A 52 33.73 28.66 5.00
CA HIS A 52 33.75 27.20 4.90
C HIS A 52 33.06 26.52 6.09
N ILE A 53 33.29 27.00 7.31
CA ILE A 53 32.65 26.48 8.52
C ILE A 53 31.13 26.66 8.42
N LEU A 54 30.65 27.86 8.03
CA LEU A 54 29.22 28.13 7.88
C LEU A 54 28.57 27.26 6.79
N SER A 55 29.23 27.07 5.65
CA SER A 55 28.76 26.19 4.59
C SER A 55 28.68 24.72 5.04
N ALA A 56 29.70 24.25 5.77
CA ALA A 56 29.71 22.91 6.35
C ALA A 56 28.58 22.72 7.37
N HIS A 57 28.31 23.72 8.22
CA HIS A 57 27.18 23.69 9.15
C HIS A 57 25.83 23.60 8.43
N ALA A 58 25.60 24.43 7.41
CA ALA A 58 24.37 24.36 6.62
C ALA A 58 24.18 22.98 5.97
N SER A 59 25.25 22.37 5.45
CA SER A 59 25.19 21.02 4.90
C SER A 59 24.93 19.96 5.98
N LEU A 60 25.51 20.12 7.17
CA LEU A 60 25.30 19.21 8.30
C LEU A 60 23.84 19.23 8.75
N ASP A 61 23.24 20.42 8.88
CA ASP A 61 21.84 20.59 9.29
C ASP A 61 20.89 19.98 8.26
N GLN A 62 21.14 20.23 6.97
CA GLN A 62 20.35 19.64 5.89
C GLN A 62 20.41 18.11 5.92
N LYS A 63 21.60 17.52 6.09
CA LYS A 63 21.78 16.06 6.18
C LYS A 63 21.15 15.48 7.45
N SER A 64 21.24 16.19 8.57
CA SER A 64 20.64 15.77 9.84
C SER A 64 19.12 15.71 9.74
N LYS A 65 18.51 16.71 9.11
CA LYS A 65 17.08 16.71 8.79
C LYS A 65 16.70 15.55 7.88
N ALA A 66 17.44 15.34 6.79
CA ALA A 66 17.18 14.23 5.87
C ALA A 66 17.28 12.86 6.57
N ILE A 67 18.22 12.69 7.50
CA ILE A 67 18.33 11.46 8.32
C ILE A 67 17.09 11.29 9.19
N GLN A 68 16.57 12.35 9.79
CA GLN A 68 15.35 12.29 10.59
C GLN A 68 14.14 11.90 9.74
N ASP A 69 13.94 12.56 8.59
CA ASP A 69 12.85 12.27 7.66
C ASP A 69 12.88 10.78 7.21
N LEU A 70 14.07 10.26 6.92
CA LEU A 70 14.25 8.85 6.55
C LEU A 70 13.96 7.88 7.72
N LYS A 71 14.31 8.24 8.95
CA LYS A 71 13.98 7.43 10.14
C LYS A 71 12.47 7.36 10.35
N GLU A 72 11.76 8.47 10.18
CA GLU A 72 10.30 8.52 10.31
C GLU A 72 9.61 7.70 9.21
N GLN A 73 10.06 7.82 7.96
CA GLN A 73 9.57 6.99 6.85
C GLN A 73 9.80 5.50 7.09
N LYS A 74 11.00 5.12 7.57
CA LYS A 74 11.32 3.74 7.93
C LYS A 74 10.37 3.22 9.01
N ASN A 75 10.13 4.01 10.06
CA ASN A 75 9.22 3.62 11.15
C ASN A 75 7.79 3.39 10.65
N LYS A 76 7.30 4.26 9.76
CA LYS A 76 5.98 4.12 9.14
C LYS A 76 5.88 2.83 8.31
N LEU A 77 6.90 2.52 7.51
CA LEU A 77 6.93 1.29 6.73
C LEU A 77 6.99 0.05 7.61
N GLU A 78 7.72 0.08 8.73
CA GLU A 78 7.78 -1.06 9.67
C GLU A 78 6.42 -1.27 10.38
N SER A 79 5.71 -0.19 10.71
CA SER A 79 4.35 -0.31 11.26
C SER A 79 3.36 -0.91 10.27
N GLU A 80 3.42 -0.52 8.99
CA GLU A 80 2.58 -1.10 7.95
C GLU A 80 2.94 -2.57 7.68
N ARG A 81 4.23 -2.90 7.65
CA ARG A 81 4.71 -4.28 7.54
C ARG A 81 4.15 -5.14 8.67
N SER A 82 4.23 -4.66 9.91
CA SER A 82 3.71 -5.35 11.09
C SER A 82 2.19 -5.54 11.01
N ARG A 83 1.46 -4.50 10.59
CA ARG A 83 0.00 -4.55 10.39
C ARG A 83 -0.38 -5.60 9.33
N LEU A 84 0.27 -5.60 8.18
CA LEU A 84 0.01 -6.55 7.10
C LEU A 84 0.33 -7.99 7.50
N LEU A 85 1.41 -8.22 8.26
CA LEU A 85 1.75 -9.54 8.79
C LEU A 85 0.70 -10.05 9.78
N ASN A 86 0.12 -9.17 10.62
CA ASN A 86 -0.99 -9.55 11.48
C ASN A 86 -2.24 -9.91 10.67
N CYS A 87 -2.63 -9.08 9.68
CA CYS A 87 -3.77 -9.41 8.82
C CYS A 87 -3.58 -10.73 8.06
N LEU A 88 -2.37 -11.02 7.59
CA LEU A 88 -2.08 -12.31 6.93
C LEU A 88 -2.20 -13.49 7.91
N ARG A 89 -1.79 -13.31 9.17
CA ARG A 89 -1.98 -14.33 10.21
C ARG A 89 -3.47 -14.61 10.42
N GLU A 90 -4.28 -13.57 10.60
CA GLU A 90 -5.73 -13.69 10.80
C GLU A 90 -6.41 -14.42 9.63
N VAL A 91 -6.08 -14.07 8.38
CA VAL A 91 -6.62 -14.74 7.19
C VAL A 91 -6.25 -16.23 7.16
N ASN A 92 -5.02 -16.58 7.54
CA ASN A 92 -4.60 -17.98 7.60
C ASN A 92 -5.36 -18.73 8.69
N GLU A 93 -5.54 -18.14 9.87
CA GLU A 93 -6.32 -18.74 10.96
C GLU A 93 -7.79 -18.98 10.55
N ASP A 94 -8.41 -18.02 9.86
CA ASP A 94 -9.79 -18.16 9.39
C ASP A 94 -9.94 -19.16 8.25
N ARG A 95 -8.93 -19.27 7.37
CA ARG A 95 -8.87 -20.36 6.38
C ARG A 95 -8.83 -21.71 7.08
N ASP A 96 -7.91 -21.89 8.04
CA ASP A 96 -7.77 -23.17 8.75
C ASP A 96 -9.06 -23.54 9.51
N LYS A 97 -9.75 -22.56 10.11
CA LYS A 97 -11.09 -22.79 10.71
C LYS A 97 -12.11 -23.22 9.67
N THR A 98 -12.13 -22.58 8.50
CA THR A 98 -13.05 -22.91 7.41
C THR A 98 -12.80 -24.32 6.89
N ASP A 99 -11.54 -24.71 6.71
CA ASP A 99 -11.15 -26.04 6.25
C ASP A 99 -11.61 -27.11 7.25
N ILE A 100 -11.46 -26.88 8.56
CA ILE A 100 -11.95 -27.79 9.61
C ILE A 100 -13.48 -27.93 9.55
N LEU A 101 -14.20 -26.82 9.38
CA LEU A 101 -15.65 -26.82 9.26
C LEU A 101 -16.11 -27.54 7.99
N GLU A 102 -15.43 -27.34 6.85
CA GLU A 102 -15.72 -28.02 5.60
C GLU A 102 -15.57 -29.54 5.73
N VAL A 103 -14.46 -30.00 6.31
CA VAL A 103 -14.22 -31.43 6.55
C VAL A 103 -15.30 -32.02 7.47
N THR A 104 -15.66 -31.30 8.53
CA THR A 104 -16.70 -31.72 9.48
C THR A 104 -18.05 -31.87 8.78
N LEU A 105 -18.50 -30.84 8.06
CA LEU A 105 -19.77 -30.87 7.33
C LEU A 105 -19.78 -31.91 6.21
N SER A 106 -18.65 -32.12 5.53
CA SER A 106 -18.51 -33.15 4.50
C SER A 106 -18.67 -34.55 5.06
N LYS A 107 -18.09 -34.81 6.24
CA LYS A 107 -18.28 -36.07 6.96
C LYS A 107 -19.73 -36.25 7.39
N GLU A 108 -20.35 -35.24 8.00
CA GLU A 108 -21.75 -35.29 8.42
C GLU A 108 -22.71 -35.52 7.23
N CYS A 109 -22.46 -34.86 6.10
CA CYS A 109 -23.23 -35.10 4.87
C CYS A 109 -23.10 -36.55 4.39
N THR A 110 -21.89 -37.11 4.46
CA THR A 110 -21.62 -38.50 4.08
C THR A 110 -22.35 -39.47 5.02
N ASP A 111 -22.26 -39.24 6.33
CA ASP A 111 -22.92 -40.07 7.36
C ASP A 111 -24.45 -40.01 7.21
N LEU A 112 -25.01 -38.83 6.95
CA LEU A 112 -26.45 -38.66 6.69
C LEU A 112 -26.89 -39.38 5.41
N ARG A 113 -26.12 -39.29 4.32
CA ARG A 113 -26.41 -40.03 3.07
C ARG A 113 -26.39 -41.54 3.30
N GLN A 114 -25.40 -42.04 4.03
CA GLN A 114 -25.30 -43.45 4.39
C GLN A 114 -26.50 -43.89 5.25
N LYS A 115 -26.88 -43.07 6.24
CA LYS A 115 -28.03 -43.35 7.10
C LYS A 115 -29.35 -43.35 6.33
N ILE A 116 -29.55 -42.40 5.43
CA ILE A 116 -30.73 -42.36 4.55
C ILE A 116 -30.77 -43.64 3.71
N GLN A 117 -29.65 -44.00 3.05
CA GLN A 117 -29.58 -45.21 2.24
C GLN A 117 -29.92 -46.47 3.05
N ALA A 118 -29.35 -46.61 4.24
CA ALA A 118 -29.59 -47.76 5.11
C ALA A 118 -31.07 -47.89 5.51
N ILE A 119 -31.72 -46.77 5.86
CA ILE A 119 -33.15 -46.77 6.22
C ILE A 119 -34.02 -47.06 4.99
N THR A 120 -33.69 -46.44 3.85
CA THR A 120 -34.45 -46.60 2.61
C THR A 120 -34.42 -48.02 2.09
N ASP A 121 -33.24 -48.66 2.06
CA ASP A 121 -33.07 -50.01 1.52
C ASP A 121 -33.47 -51.12 2.51
N GLY A 122 -33.39 -50.86 3.82
CA GLY A 122 -33.70 -51.83 4.86
C GLY A 122 -35.14 -51.75 5.35
N ASP A 123 -35.32 -51.02 6.46
CA ASP A 123 -36.57 -50.99 7.22
C ASP A 123 -37.73 -50.41 6.40
N TYR A 124 -37.49 -49.32 5.66
CA TYR A 124 -38.55 -48.67 4.88
C TYR A 124 -39.03 -49.55 3.72
N ALA A 125 -38.13 -50.15 2.95
CA ALA A 125 -38.50 -51.03 1.84
C ALA A 125 -39.31 -52.24 2.31
N SER A 126 -38.87 -52.88 3.41
CA SER A 126 -39.56 -54.01 4.02
C SER A 126 -40.96 -53.62 4.50
N ALA A 127 -41.07 -52.52 5.26
CA ALA A 127 -42.35 -52.03 5.75
C ALA A 127 -43.30 -51.61 4.62
N LYS A 128 -42.77 -50.97 3.56
CA LYS A 128 -43.58 -50.60 2.39
C LYS A 128 -44.13 -51.82 1.68
N ALA A 129 -43.32 -52.86 1.47
CA ALA A 129 -43.76 -54.11 0.85
C ALA A 129 -44.87 -54.78 1.66
N ASP A 130 -44.76 -54.81 2.99
CA ASP A 130 -45.80 -55.35 3.87
C ASP A 130 -47.10 -54.55 3.80
N VAL A 131 -47.03 -53.22 3.82
CA VAL A 131 -48.23 -52.36 3.70
C VAL A 131 -48.88 -52.49 2.33
N ASP A 132 -48.10 -52.53 1.25
CA ASP A 132 -48.63 -52.69 -0.10
C ASP A 132 -49.31 -54.06 -0.28
N ARG A 133 -48.75 -55.14 0.31
CA ARG A 133 -49.39 -56.46 0.35
C ARG A 133 -50.75 -56.40 1.07
N LEU A 134 -50.81 -55.80 2.27
CA LEU A 134 -52.07 -55.67 3.02
C LEU A 134 -53.10 -54.82 2.27
N ARG A 135 -52.66 -53.75 1.59
CA ARG A 135 -53.54 -52.94 0.73
C ARG A 135 -54.09 -53.72 -0.43
N GLN A 136 -53.26 -54.55 -1.07
CA GLN A 136 -53.69 -55.41 -2.16
C GLN A 136 -54.74 -56.42 -1.68
N GLU A 137 -54.58 -57.02 -0.49
CA GLU A 137 -55.57 -57.91 0.13
C GLU A 137 -56.90 -57.19 0.43
N LEU A 138 -56.86 -55.90 0.75
CA LEU A 138 -58.04 -55.04 0.99
C LEU A 138 -58.62 -54.39 -0.28
N GLY A 139 -58.05 -54.64 -1.46
CA GLY A 139 -58.47 -54.04 -2.73
C GLY A 139 -58.13 -52.55 -2.88
N GLN A 140 -57.18 -52.03 -2.10
CA GLN A 140 -56.70 -50.65 -2.15
C GLN A 140 -55.46 -50.51 -3.06
N PRO A 141 -55.25 -49.35 -3.70
CA PRO A 141 -54.06 -49.09 -4.49
C PRO A 141 -52.79 -48.98 -3.62
N PRO A 142 -51.61 -49.34 -4.17
CA PRO A 142 -50.34 -49.28 -3.45
C PRO A 142 -49.98 -47.84 -3.06
N LEU A 143 -49.14 -47.71 -2.03
CA LEU A 143 -48.66 -46.42 -1.57
C LEU A 143 -47.79 -45.71 -2.63
N PRO A 144 -47.83 -44.36 -2.68
CA PRO A 144 -46.93 -43.58 -3.51
C PRO A 144 -45.46 -43.83 -3.14
N SER A 145 -44.56 -43.58 -4.09
CA SER A 145 -43.13 -43.79 -3.88
C SER A 145 -42.55 -42.77 -2.89
N LEU A 146 -41.51 -43.18 -2.14
CA LEU A 146 -40.77 -42.29 -1.24
C LEU A 146 -40.27 -41.04 -1.99
N GLN A 147 -39.83 -41.21 -3.23
CA GLN A 147 -39.35 -40.15 -4.10
C GLN A 147 -40.43 -39.09 -4.36
N SER A 148 -41.67 -39.51 -4.65
CA SER A 148 -42.80 -38.57 -4.85
C SER A 148 -43.06 -37.75 -3.58
N THR A 149 -43.04 -38.38 -2.41
CA THR A 149 -43.25 -37.69 -1.13
C THR A 149 -42.09 -36.72 -0.81
N LEU A 150 -40.85 -37.09 -1.12
CA LEU A 150 -39.68 -36.21 -0.95
C LEU A 150 -39.75 -34.99 -1.87
N GLU A 151 -40.14 -35.16 -3.13
CA GLU A 151 -40.30 -34.06 -4.09
C GLU A 151 -41.35 -33.07 -3.63
N GLU A 152 -42.52 -33.53 -3.17
CA GLU A 152 -43.56 -32.67 -2.60
C GLU A 152 -43.06 -31.88 -1.39
N LYS A 153 -42.35 -32.54 -0.46
CA LYS A 153 -41.75 -31.90 0.72
C LYS A 153 -40.69 -30.87 0.33
N SER A 154 -39.86 -31.17 -0.66
CA SER A 154 -38.82 -30.25 -1.15
C SER A 154 -39.44 -29.00 -1.78
N ALA A 155 -40.54 -29.16 -2.54
CA ALA A 155 -41.28 -28.04 -3.11
C ALA A 155 -41.92 -27.17 -2.02
N GLN A 156 -42.45 -27.79 -0.95
CA GLN A 156 -42.97 -27.07 0.22
C GLN A 156 -41.87 -26.27 0.93
N TYR A 157 -40.70 -26.89 1.19
CA TYR A 157 -39.58 -26.21 1.83
C TYR A 157 -39.08 -25.01 1.02
N LEU A 158 -38.93 -25.16 -0.31
CA LEU A 158 -38.55 -24.05 -1.18
C LEU A 158 -39.60 -22.94 -1.23
N LYS A 159 -40.88 -23.28 -1.09
CA LYS A 159 -41.96 -22.29 -0.98
C LYS A 159 -41.88 -21.53 0.33
N GLU A 160 -41.63 -22.22 1.44
CA GLU A 160 -41.47 -21.63 2.76
C GLU A 160 -40.23 -20.72 2.83
N LEU A 161 -39.12 -21.14 2.25
CA LEU A 161 -37.90 -20.33 2.17
C LEU A 161 -38.12 -19.02 1.40
N ARG A 162 -38.86 -19.07 0.27
CA ARG A 162 -39.23 -17.85 -0.48
C ARG A 162 -40.09 -16.92 0.36
N LEU A 163 -41.09 -17.46 1.06
CA LEU A 163 -41.98 -16.67 1.91
C LEU A 163 -41.23 -16.06 3.11
N GLN A 164 -40.25 -16.78 3.67
CA GLN A 164 -39.38 -16.27 4.73
C GLN A 164 -38.45 -15.16 4.22
N ALA A 165 -37.88 -15.32 3.02
CA ALA A 165 -37.07 -14.29 2.37
C ALA A 165 -37.89 -13.02 2.08
N GLU A 166 -39.13 -13.16 1.61
CA GLU A 166 -40.07 -12.05 1.42
C GLU A 166 -40.42 -11.35 2.75
N LYS A 167 -40.61 -12.12 3.84
CA LYS A 167 -40.89 -11.59 5.18
C LYS A 167 -39.70 -10.84 5.78
N MET A 168 -38.47 -11.27 5.50
CA MET A 168 -37.26 -10.54 5.90
C MET A 168 -37.04 -9.29 5.03
N ALA A 169 -37.39 -9.34 3.74
CA ALA A 169 -37.31 -8.20 2.83
C ALA A 169 -38.41 -7.14 3.10
N SER A 170 -39.55 -7.53 3.67
CA SER A 170 -40.67 -6.63 3.99
C SER A 170 -40.61 -6.05 5.42
N ALA A 171 -39.57 -6.33 6.20
CA ALA A 171 -39.40 -5.73 7.52
C ALA A 171 -38.99 -4.25 7.37
N PRO A 172 -39.76 -3.28 7.94
CA PRO A 172 -39.40 -1.87 7.86
C PRO A 172 -38.10 -1.65 8.63
N ASN A 173 -37.07 -1.24 7.88
CA ASN A 173 -35.73 -0.92 8.35
C ASN A 173 -35.77 0.25 9.36
N LYS A 174 -36.08 -0.04 10.64
CA LYS A 174 -35.89 0.89 11.77
C LYS A 174 -34.63 0.46 12.55
N ARG A 175 -33.56 1.21 12.28
CA ARG A 175 -32.36 1.50 13.09
C ARG A 175 -32.06 0.55 14.27
N VAL A 176 -30.90 -0.10 14.20
CA VAL A 176 -30.00 -0.24 15.36
C VAL A 176 -28.64 0.33 14.94
N THR A 177 -28.43 1.60 15.29
CA THR A 177 -27.15 2.30 15.31
C THR A 177 -27.17 3.11 16.60
N GLU A 178 -26.70 2.46 17.65
CA GLU A 178 -26.35 2.91 19.01
C GLU A 178 -25.65 1.64 19.58
N GLU A 179 -24.42 1.59 20.07
CA GLU A 179 -23.60 2.52 20.84
C GLU A 179 -22.15 1.98 20.80
N ALA A 180 -21.17 2.83 20.49
CA ALA A 180 -19.75 2.79 20.93
C ALA A 180 -18.84 3.53 19.92
N SER A 181 -18.90 4.86 19.89
CA SER A 181 -17.73 5.65 19.51
C SER A 181 -17.81 7.03 20.14
N VAL A 182 -17.07 7.17 21.24
CA VAL A 182 -16.75 8.44 21.88
C VAL A 182 -15.80 9.23 20.97
N ASP A 183 -15.96 10.56 21.02
CA ASP A 183 -15.10 11.64 20.56
C ASP A 183 -15.09 12.07 19.09
N GLY A 184 -15.80 13.18 18.83
CA GLY A 184 -15.12 14.41 18.42
C GLY A 184 -14.97 14.70 16.92
N GLN A 185 -15.82 15.61 16.43
CA GLN A 185 -15.52 16.72 15.49
C GLN A 185 -16.29 16.72 14.15
N PRO A 186 -16.92 17.86 13.74
CA PRO A 186 -17.76 17.93 12.54
C PRO A 186 -16.99 18.46 11.33
N VAL A 187 -17.03 17.75 10.20
CA VAL A 187 -16.69 18.35 8.89
C VAL A 187 -17.74 18.03 7.85
N GLN A 188 -18.19 19.12 7.23
CA GLN A 188 -19.35 19.27 6.38
C GLN A 188 -19.20 18.57 5.02
N LYS A 189 -20.32 17.97 4.59
CA LYS A 189 -20.81 17.73 3.23
C LYS A 189 -19.95 18.26 2.07
N ARG A 190 -19.44 17.34 1.23
CA ARG A 190 -19.51 17.46 -0.25
C ARG A 190 -19.76 16.10 -0.91
N PRO A 191 -20.81 15.96 -1.74
CA PRO A 191 -21.08 14.72 -2.45
C PRO A 191 -20.60 14.78 -3.92
N ARG A 192 -20.48 13.56 -4.47
CA ARG A 192 -20.47 13.15 -5.89
C ARG A 192 -19.12 13.06 -6.58
N GLY A 193 -18.74 11.79 -6.75
CA GLY A 193 -17.84 11.36 -7.79
C GLY A 193 -18.33 11.76 -9.18
N ARG A 194 -17.36 12.16 -10.00
CA ARG A 194 -17.38 11.97 -11.44
C ARG A 194 -15.98 11.49 -11.82
N PRO A 195 -15.84 10.31 -12.45
CA PRO A 195 -14.54 9.82 -12.89
C PRO A 195 -13.98 10.78 -13.94
N LYS A 196 -12.70 11.17 -13.80
CA LYS A 196 -11.98 11.92 -14.83
C LYS A 196 -11.75 11.01 -16.03
N GLY A 197 -12.70 11.04 -16.96
CA GLY A 197 -12.54 10.48 -18.29
C GLY A 197 -11.45 11.21 -19.09
N SER A 198 -10.56 10.39 -19.65
CA SER A 198 -9.98 10.47 -20.99
C SER A 198 -9.74 11.85 -21.61
N LYS A 199 -8.46 12.23 -21.73
CA LYS A 199 -7.92 12.88 -22.94
C LYS A 199 -6.58 12.26 -23.30
N THR A 200 -6.62 11.31 -24.22
CA THR A 200 -5.54 11.03 -25.16
C THR A 200 -5.15 12.31 -25.89
N ASN A 201 -3.86 12.66 -25.90
CA ASN A 201 -3.32 13.41 -27.03
C ASN A 201 -1.98 12.83 -27.48
N LYS A 202 -2.02 12.39 -28.73
CA LYS A 202 -0.99 11.76 -29.53
C LYS A 202 -0.08 12.88 -30.07
N LYS A 203 1.21 12.82 -29.75
CA LYS A 203 2.23 13.45 -30.61
C LYS A 203 3.44 12.53 -30.65
N GLY A 204 3.45 11.67 -31.66
CA GLY A 204 4.65 10.95 -32.06
C GLY A 204 5.67 11.94 -32.64
N LYS A 205 6.94 11.65 -32.38
CA LYS A 205 7.99 11.87 -33.35
C LYS A 205 8.98 10.71 -33.23
N GLU A 206 9.10 10.02 -34.35
CA GLU A 206 10.02 8.92 -34.61
C GLU A 206 11.47 9.34 -34.38
N THR A 207 12.29 8.41 -33.91
CA THR A 207 13.59 8.13 -34.54
C THR A 207 13.96 6.69 -34.28
N ALA A 208 14.32 6.03 -35.37
CA ALA A 208 14.56 4.62 -35.52
C ALA A 208 15.98 4.20 -35.13
N GLY A 209 16.12 2.89 -34.92
CA GLY A 209 17.36 2.13 -35.07
C GLY A 209 18.01 1.73 -33.73
N ALA A 210 18.55 0.54 -33.55
CA ALA A 210 18.65 -0.67 -34.36
C ALA A 210 19.34 -1.73 -33.45
N GLY A 211 19.03 -3.00 -33.66
CA GLY A 211 19.85 -4.14 -33.20
C GLY A 211 19.62 -4.55 -31.74
N GLY A 212 19.52 -5.81 -31.38
CA GLY A 212 19.69 -7.06 -32.10
C GLY A 212 19.64 -8.17 -31.05
N THR A 213 18.82 -9.18 -31.27
CA THR A 213 18.92 -10.50 -30.63
C THR A 213 20.22 -11.17 -31.07
N PRO A 214 20.88 -12.00 -30.24
CA PRO A 214 20.43 -13.39 -30.12
C PRO A 214 20.56 -14.03 -28.72
N ALA A 215 19.78 -15.10 -28.57
CA ALA A 215 19.93 -16.11 -27.53
C ALA A 215 21.31 -16.80 -27.57
N PRO A 216 21.67 -17.50 -26.48
CA PRO A 216 22.11 -18.87 -26.69
C PRO A 216 21.36 -19.87 -25.81
N ALA A 217 20.99 -20.97 -26.45
CA ALA A 217 20.66 -22.23 -25.83
C ALA A 217 21.87 -22.81 -25.09
N SER A 218 21.63 -23.49 -23.97
CA SER A 218 22.57 -24.47 -23.42
C SER A 218 21.76 -25.56 -22.72
N ALA A 219 21.76 -26.73 -23.35
CA ALA A 219 21.26 -27.98 -22.82
C ALA A 219 22.45 -28.82 -22.30
N SER A 220 22.31 -29.42 -21.12
CA SER A 220 23.01 -30.63 -20.66
C SER A 220 22.32 -31.09 -19.37
N ALA A 221 21.38 -32.04 -19.46
CA ALA A 221 21.58 -33.49 -19.34
C ALA A 221 21.60 -33.97 -17.87
N PRO A 222 20.66 -34.84 -17.44
CA PRO A 222 20.74 -35.58 -16.19
C PRO A 222 21.39 -36.96 -16.44
N ALA A 223 22.35 -37.34 -15.61
CA ALA A 223 22.87 -38.71 -15.52
C ALA A 223 22.83 -39.14 -14.06
N GLY A 224 22.21 -40.28 -13.80
CA GLY A 224 21.99 -40.82 -12.46
C GLY A 224 23.03 -41.85 -12.01
N SER A 225 22.67 -42.45 -10.87
CA SER A 225 23.04 -43.79 -10.38
C SER A 225 24.48 -44.05 -9.94
N THR A 226 24.64 -44.29 -8.64
CA THR A 226 25.23 -45.50 -8.01
C THR A 226 24.88 -45.42 -6.52
N ALA A 227 24.10 -46.35 -6.00
CA ALA A 227 24.52 -47.60 -5.33
C ALA A 227 24.93 -47.37 -3.88
#